data_AF-A0A4Q5AS05-F1
#
_entry.id   AF-A0A4Q5AS05-F1
#
_cell.length_a   1.000
_cell.length_b   1.000
_cell.length_c   1.000
_cell.angle_alpha   90.00
_cell.angle_beta   90.00
_cell.angle_gamma   90.00
#
_symmetry.space_group_name_H-M   'P 1'
#
loop_
_entity.id
_entity.type
_entity.pdbx_description
1 polymer ?
#
loop_
_entity_poly.entity_id
_entity_poly.type
_entity_poly.pdbx_seq_one_letter_code
_entity_poly.pdbx_strand_id
1 'polypeptide(L)'
;MFASFASHHRMEVRFCNPYSGNEKGNVENAVGFLRRNLMVPKPAAESFEQLTRLLLERYEAMSLTSSSPKDPASSVADRFETDRDALMPLPSHAFDAVS
;
A
#
# COMPACT_ATOMS: atom_id res chain seq x y z
N MET A 1 -23.19 0.72 -1.26
CA MET A 1 -22.03 0.09 -0.60
C MET A 1 -20.74 0.91 -0.75
N PHE A 2 -20.09 0.97 -1.92
CA PHE A 2 -18.78 1.65 -2.08
C PHE A 2 -18.75 3.14 -1.67
N ALA A 3 -19.74 3.94 -2.10
CA ALA A 3 -19.83 5.35 -1.72
C ALA A 3 -20.02 5.54 -0.20
N SER A 4 -20.75 4.64 0.45
CA SER A 4 -20.94 4.65 1.92
C SER A 4 -19.63 4.34 2.64
N PHE A 5 -18.87 3.36 2.15
CA PHE A 5 -17.54 3.03 2.66
C PHE A 5 -16.56 4.21 2.53
N ALA A 6 -16.50 4.83 1.35
CA ALA A 6 -15.66 5.99 1.11
C ALA A 6 -16.01 7.15 2.05
N SER A 7 -17.31 7.43 2.23
CA SER A 7 -17.79 8.45 3.17
C SER A 7 -17.41 8.13 4.63
N HIS A 8 -17.63 6.88 5.07
CA HIS A 8 -17.32 6.43 6.41
C HIS A 8 -15.83 6.59 6.76
N HIS A 9 -14.95 6.25 5.82
CA HIS A 9 -13.50 6.38 5.99
C HIS A 9 -12.92 7.71 5.50
N ARG A 10 -13.75 8.70 5.14
CA ARG A 10 -13.34 10.04 4.69
C ARG A 10 -12.40 10.02 3.48
N MET A 11 -12.64 9.08 2.56
CA MET A 11 -11.88 8.92 1.33
C MET A 11 -12.45 9.79 0.20
N GLU A 12 -11.58 10.50 -0.51
CA GLU A 12 -11.92 11.17 -1.76
C GLU A 12 -11.69 10.19 -2.92
N VAL A 13 -12.73 9.90 -3.70
CA VAL A 13 -12.64 8.98 -4.84
C VAL A 13 -12.18 9.74 -6.08
N ARG A 14 -11.06 9.32 -6.67
CA ARG A 14 -10.56 9.83 -7.95
C ARG A 14 -10.53 8.70 -8.98
N PHE A 15 -11.24 8.89 -10.09
CA PHE A 15 -11.21 7.96 -11.21
C PHE A 15 -10.03 8.29 -12.13
N CYS A 16 -9.36 7.26 -12.64
CA CYS A 16 -8.27 7.44 -13.60
C CYS A 16 -8.79 8.18 -14.84
N ASN A 17 -8.03 9.16 -15.33
CA ASN A 17 -8.37 9.81 -16.58
C ASN A 17 -8.08 8.83 -17.74
N PRO A 18 -9.07 8.45 -18.57
CA PRO A 18 -8.89 7.44 -19.62
C PRO A 18 -7.78 7.76 -20.63
N TYR A 19 -7.35 9.03 -20.72
CA TYR A 19 -6.31 9.48 -21.63
C TYR A 19 -4.92 9.66 -20.98
N SER A 20 -4.74 9.25 -19.73
CA SER A 20 -3.48 9.42 -18.97
C SER A 20 -2.72 8.10 -18.79
N GLY A 21 -2.17 7.57 -19.89
CA GLY A 21 -1.40 6.31 -19.90
C GLY A 21 -0.20 6.26 -18.93
N ASN A 22 0.31 7.43 -18.50
CA ASN A 22 1.41 7.54 -17.55
C ASN A 22 1.06 7.00 -16.15
N GLU A 23 -0.21 7.10 -15.72
CA GLU A 23 -0.63 6.57 -14.42
C GLU A 23 -0.54 5.04 -14.39
N LYS A 24 -0.89 4.39 -15.50
CA LYS A 24 -0.78 2.94 -15.66
C LYS A 24 0.68 2.48 -15.60
N GLY A 25 1.60 3.20 -16.24
CA GLY A 25 3.04 2.88 -16.20
C GLY A 25 3.62 2.94 -14.78
N ASN A 26 3.18 3.89 -13.95
CA ASN A 26 3.60 3.96 -12.55
C ASN A 26 3.11 2.76 -11.73
N VAL A 27 1.85 2.35 -11.93
CA VAL A 27 1.28 1.18 -11.25
C VAL A 27 2.01 -0.11 -11.65
N GLU A 28 2.24 -0.32 -12.95
CA GLU A 28 2.92 -1.51 -13.47
C GLU A 28 4.37 -1.61 -12.95
N ASN A 29 5.08 -0.47 -12.88
CA ASN A 29 6.43 -0.41 -12.34
C ASN A 29 6.47 -0.74 -10.84
N ALA A 30 5.54 -0.21 -10.06
CA ALA A 30 5.44 -0.50 -8.63
C ALA A 30 5.14 -1.99 -8.36
N VAL A 31 4.19 -2.57 -9.10
CA VAL A 31 3.87 -4.00 -9.02
C VAL A 31 5.08 -4.85 -9.41
N GLY A 32 5.78 -4.49 -10.49
CA GLY A 32 6.99 -5.17 -10.92
C GLY A 32 8.10 -5.11 -9.86
N PHE A 33 8.28 -3.95 -9.23
CA PHE A 33 9.24 -3.75 -8.14
C PHE A 33 8.94 -4.66 -6.95
N LEU A 34 7.70 -4.66 -6.45
CA LEU A 34 7.31 -5.52 -5.31
C LEU A 34 7.50 -7.01 -5.63
N ARG A 35 7.10 -7.46 -6.82
CA ARG A 35 7.26 -8.86 -7.22
C ARG A 35 8.72 -9.28 -7.27
N ARG A 36 9.58 -8.45 -7.86
CA ARG A 36 11.02 -8.74 -7.98
C ARG A 36 11.76 -8.77 -6.65
N ASN A 37 11.31 -7.99 -5.66
CA ASN A 37 11.99 -7.88 -4.37
C ASN A 37 11.36 -8.75 -3.26
N LEU A 38 10.05 -8.96 -3.27
CA LEU A 38 9.35 -9.69 -2.21
C LEU A 38 9.06 -11.15 -2.57
N MET A 39 8.89 -11.45 -3.85
CA MET A 39 8.49 -12.78 -4.33
C MET A 39 9.64 -13.56 -5.01
N VAL A 40 10.87 -13.07 -4.94
CA VAL A 40 12.06 -13.74 -5.48
C VAL A 40 13.13 -13.86 -4.39
N PRO A 41 13.59 -15.09 -4.05
CA PRO A 41 13.03 -16.36 -4.51
C PRO A 41 11.57 -16.53 -4.06
N LYS A 42 10.83 -17.38 -4.79
CA LYS A 42 9.41 -17.67 -4.51
C LYS A 42 9.26 -18.04 -3.03
N PRO A 43 8.39 -17.37 -2.25
CA PRO A 43 8.14 -17.74 -0.87
C PRO A 43 7.62 -19.19 -0.80
N ALA A 44 8.21 -19.99 0.08
CA ALA A 44 7.65 -21.28 0.47
C ALA A 44 6.73 -21.03 1.68
N ALA A 45 5.44 -21.27 1.48
CA ALA A 45 4.43 -21.13 2.53
C ALA A 45 3.39 -22.25 2.38
N GLU A 46 2.98 -22.80 3.50
CA GLU A 46 1.99 -23.88 3.63
C GLU A 46 0.57 -23.35 3.85
N SER A 47 0.44 -22.05 4.15
CA SER A 47 -0.85 -21.38 4.33
C SER A 47 -0.81 -19.92 3.88
N PHE A 48 -1.99 -19.34 3.65
CA PHE A 48 -2.12 -17.91 3.34
C PHE A 48 -1.65 -17.02 4.49
N GLU A 49 -1.84 -17.46 5.74
CA GLU A 49 -1.36 -16.73 6.91
C GLU A 49 0.18 -16.69 6.94
N GLN A 50 0.83 -17.84 6.70
CA GLN A 50 2.28 -17.91 6.63
C GLN A 50 2.83 -17.07 5.47
N LEU A 51 2.18 -17.14 4.29
CA LEU A 51 2.54 -16.30 3.16
C LEU A 51 2.43 -14.81 3.49
N THR A 52 1.36 -14.42 4.18
CA THR A 52 1.12 -13.02 4.58
C THR A 52 2.23 -12.54 5.51
N ARG A 53 2.57 -13.31 6.56
CA ARG A 53 3.67 -12.97 7.48
C ARG A 53 5.00 -12.83 6.75
N LEU A 54 5.36 -13.80 5.91
CA LEU A 54 6.61 -13.77 5.14
C LEU A 54 6.72 -12.54 4.23
N LEU A 55 5.63 -12.15 3.57
CA LEU A 55 5.62 -10.99 2.68
C LEU A 55 5.69 -9.67 3.47
N LEU A 56 5.04 -9.59 4.63
CA LEU A 56 5.11 -8.42 5.52
C LEU A 56 6.53 -8.23 6.08
N GLU A 57 7.15 -9.28 6.61
CA GLU A 57 8.52 -9.22 7.13
C GLU A 57 9.53 -8.76 6.05
N ARG A 58 9.41 -9.30 4.83
CA ARG A 58 10.24 -8.88 3.69
C ARG A 58 9.98 -7.42 3.31
N TYR A 59 8.73 -7.00 3.32
CA TYR A 59 8.37 -5.62 3.01
C TYR A 59 8.91 -4.64 4.05
N GLU A 60 8.79 -4.95 5.35
CA GLU A 60 9.34 -4.14 6.44
C GLU A 60 10.85 -3.95 6.24
N ALA A 61 11.61 -5.04 6.06
CA ALA A 61 13.05 -4.96 5.80
C ALA A 61 13.40 -4.14 4.54
N MET A 62 12.64 -4.32 3.46
CA MET A 62 12.83 -3.57 2.21
C MET A 62 12.48 -2.08 2.37
N SER A 63 11.45 -1.75 3.15
CA SER A 63 10.97 -0.38 3.34
C SER A 63 11.98 0.52 4.05
N LEU A 64 12.81 -0.06 4.91
CA LEU A 64 13.89 0.61 5.63
C LEU A 64 15.06 1.03 4.72
N THR A 65 15.23 0.37 3.58
CA THR A 65 16.39 0.57 2.68
C THR A 65 16.00 1.15 1.32
N SER A 66 14.74 1.00 0.91
CA SER A 66 14.24 1.55 -0.35
C SER A 66 14.03 3.06 -0.23
N SER A 67 14.70 3.83 -1.07
CA SER A 67 14.49 5.29 -1.17
C SER A 67 13.06 5.62 -1.59
N SER A 68 12.50 6.70 -1.06
CA SER A 68 11.21 7.20 -1.51
C SER A 68 11.31 7.80 -2.92
N PRO A 69 10.39 7.49 -3.85
CA PRO A 69 10.37 8.11 -5.18
C PRO A 69 10.20 9.63 -5.16
N LYS A 70 9.56 10.16 -4.10
CA LYS A 70 9.31 11.61 -3.94
C LYS A 70 10.42 12.33 -3.16
N ASP A 71 11.27 11.59 -2.45
CA ASP A 71 12.43 12.12 -1.73
C ASP A 71 13.49 11.01 -1.62
N PRO A 72 14.43 10.95 -2.56
CA PRO A 72 15.43 9.90 -2.57
C PRO A 72 16.35 9.87 -1.35
N ALA A 73 16.38 10.95 -0.54
CA ALA A 73 17.21 11.04 0.65
C ALA A 73 16.61 10.33 1.88
N SER A 74 15.31 10.03 1.86
CA SER A 74 14.61 9.28 2.92
C SER A 74 14.19 7.90 2.45
N SER A 75 14.11 6.95 3.38
CA SER A 75 13.54 5.63 3.10
C SER A 75 12.01 5.70 3.01
N VAL A 76 11.39 4.67 2.42
CA VAL A 76 9.93 4.52 2.44
C VAL A 76 9.41 4.45 3.88
N ALA A 77 10.13 3.77 4.78
CA ALA A 77 9.77 3.69 6.20
C ALA A 77 9.80 5.06 6.90
N ASP A 78 10.85 5.86 6.69
CA ASP A 78 10.96 7.19 7.31
C ASP A 78 9.81 8.12 6.89
N ARG A 79 9.46 8.07 5.61
CA ARG A 79 8.31 8.84 5.10
C ARG A 79 6.99 8.32 5.65
N PHE A 80 6.83 7.02 5.80
CA PHE A 80 5.63 6.46 6.40
C PHE A 80 5.46 6.91 7.86
N GLU A 81 6.53 6.93 8.65
CA GLU A 81 6.48 7.46 10.03
C GLU A 81 6.14 8.95 10.06
N THR A 82 6.66 9.74 9.11
CA THR A 82 6.26 11.15 8.96
C THR A 82 4.77 11.28 8.60
N ASP A 83 4.28 10.46 7.68
CA ASP A 83 2.88 10.46 7.27
C ASP A 83 1.96 10.04 8.44
N ARG A 84 2.42 9.13 9.31
CA ARG A 84 1.68 8.66 10.49
C ARG A 84 1.32 9.79 11.45
N ASP A 85 2.20 10.77 11.64
CA ASP A 85 1.94 11.93 12.49
C ASP A 85 0.81 12.83 11.94
N ALA A 86 0.54 12.75 10.64
CA ALA A 86 -0.53 13.50 9.98
C ALA A 86 -1.84 12.69 9.83
N LEU A 87 -1.87 11.41 10.25
CA LEU A 87 -3.07 10.57 10.09
C LEU A 87 -4.18 10.97 11.06
N MET A 88 -5.41 10.97 10.55
CA MET A 88 -6.60 11.09 11.39
C MET A 88 -6.91 9.76 12.09
N PRO A 89 -7.54 9.79 13.28
CA PRO A 89 -8.04 8.57 13.91
C PRO A 89 -9.08 7.88 13.02
N LEU A 90 -9.15 6.56 13.13
CA LEU A 90 -10.20 5.78 12.49
C LEU A 90 -11.59 6.16 13.05
N PRO A 91 -12.67 5.97 12.27
CA PRO A 91 -14.03 6.10 12.78
C PRO A 91 -14.25 5.24 14.03
N SER A 92 -15.00 5.76 15.00
CA SER A 92 -15.27 5.09 16.28
C SER A 92 -16.18 3.87 16.18
N HIS A 93 -16.86 3.69 15.05
CA HIS A 93 -17.75 2.57 14.77
C HIS A 93 -17.26 1.85 13.53
N ALA A 94 -17.38 0.52 13.51
CA ALA A 94 -17.08 -0.27 12.32
C ALA A 94 -18.06 0.06 11.19
N PHE A 95 -17.57 0.01 9.96
CA PHE A 95 -18.43 0.10 8.78
C PHE A 95 -19.29 -1.16 8.66
N ASP A 96 -20.61 -0.99 8.62
CA ASP A 96 -21.53 -2.06 8.28
C ASP A 96 -21.78 -2.07 6.77
N ALA A 97 -21.46 -3.20 6.14
CA ALA A 97 -21.50 -3.36 4.70
C ALA A 97 -22.79 -4.02 4.20
N VAL A 98 -23.66 -4.47 5.11
CA VAL A 98 -24.82 -5.33 4.83
C VAL A 98 -26.16 -4.66 5.20
N SER A 99 -26.14 -3.57 5.96
CA SER A 99 -27.34 -2.75 6.24
C SER A 99 -27.72 -1.77 5.12
#